data_AF-A0A9D4GUB9-F1
#
_entry.id   AF-A0A9D4GUB9-F1
#
_cell.length_a   1.000
_cell.length_b   1.000
_cell.length_c   1.000
_cell.angle_alpha   90.00
_cell.angle_beta   90.00
_cell.angle_gamma   90.00
#
_symmetry.space_group_name_H-M   'P 1'
#
loop_
_entity.id
_entity.type
_entity.pdbx_description
1 polymer ?
#
loop_
_entity_poly.entity_id
_entity_poly.type
_entity_poly.pdbx_seq_one_letter_code
_entity_poly.pdbx_strand_id
1 'polypeptide(L)'
;MLTQKCSNEFVVNTEHNTPMLTQKGSNDLAVNTEHDTPMLTQKGSNDFAVNTEHNTSLLTQKGSNDLAVNTEHHTSMLTQKGSNDLPVNT
;
A
#
# COMPACT_ATOMS: atom_id res chain seq x y z
N MET A 1 -3.05 6.72 12.66
CA MET A 1 -1.98 5.74 12.41
C MET A 1 -2.48 4.37 12.86
N LEU A 2 -2.59 3.41 11.95
CA LEU A 2 -2.99 2.04 12.26
C LEU A 2 -1.76 1.13 12.12
N THR A 3 -1.45 0.36 13.17
CA THR A 3 -0.30 -0.54 13.22
C THR A 3 -0.77 -1.93 13.56
N GLN A 4 -0.43 -2.91 12.73
CA GLN A 4 -0.84 -4.30 12.93
C GLN A 4 0.38 -5.24 12.90
N LYS A 5 0.30 -6.30 13.72
CA LYS A 5 1.27 -7.40 13.79
C LYS A 5 0.48 -8.71 13.76
N CYS A 6 0.98 -9.69 12.99
CA CYS A 6 0.38 -11.00 12.71
C CYS A 6 -0.56 -11.02 11.49
N SER A 7 -0.65 -12.19 10.84
CA SER A 7 -1.29 -12.36 9.55
C SER A 7 -2.78 -12.01 9.54
N ASN A 8 -3.15 -11.01 8.75
CA ASN A 8 -4.52 -10.56 8.58
C ASN A 8 -4.74 -9.99 7.17
N GLU A 9 -6.00 -10.01 6.75
CA GLU A 9 -6.49 -9.29 5.56
C GLU A 9 -7.13 -7.96 6.01
N PHE A 10 -6.88 -6.87 5.29
CA PHE A 10 -7.46 -5.57 5.61
C PHE A 10 -7.89 -4.81 4.36
N VAL A 11 -9.04 -4.13 4.48
CA VAL A 11 -9.56 -3.23 3.44
C VAL A 11 -9.71 -1.83 4.03
N VAL A 12 -9.06 -0.85 3.41
CA VAL A 12 -9.19 0.57 3.74
C VAL A 12 -9.89 1.27 2.59
N ASN A 13 -11.01 1.92 2.90
CA ASN A 13 -11.65 2.87 2.00
C ASN A 13 -11.63 4.24 2.68
N THR A 14 -10.98 5.22 2.07
CA THR A 14 -10.98 6.59 2.56
C THR A 14 -11.20 7.57 1.43
N GLU A 15 -11.96 8.62 1.76
CA GLU A 15 -12.14 9.80 0.91
C GLU A 15 -11.56 10.99 1.68
N HIS A 16 -10.65 11.74 1.07
CA HIS A 16 -10.02 12.95 1.62
C HIS A 16 -9.27 12.78 2.97
N ASN A 17 -8.44 11.76 3.11
CA ASN A 17 -7.59 11.49 4.26
C ASN A 17 -6.15 11.07 3.92
N THR A 18 -5.31 11.06 4.94
CA THR A 18 -3.89 10.66 4.85
C THR A 18 -3.68 9.40 5.69
N PRO A 19 -4.16 8.22 5.23
CA PRO A 19 -4.04 7.01 6.02
C PRO A 19 -2.56 6.62 6.14
N MET A 20 -2.10 6.48 7.39
CA MET A 20 -0.79 5.89 7.71
C MET A 20 -0.98 4.47 8.23
N LEU A 21 -0.46 3.50 7.49
CA LEU A 21 -0.50 2.08 7.86
C LEU A 21 0.90 1.50 8.04
N THR A 22 1.07 0.67 9.06
CA THR A 22 2.29 -0.12 9.25
C THR A 22 1.94 -1.58 9.49
N GLN A 23 2.46 -2.46 8.64
CA GLN A 23 2.24 -3.90 8.71
C GLN A 23 3.54 -4.66 8.94
N LYS A 24 3.47 -5.68 9.79
CA LYS A 24 4.58 -6.61 10.02
C LYS A 24 4.08 -8.06 10.07
N GLY A 25 4.65 -8.92 9.23
CA GLY A 25 4.29 -10.33 9.14
C GLY A 25 3.94 -10.72 7.71
N SER A 26 3.01 -11.66 7.56
CA SER A 26 2.41 -11.97 6.26
C SER A 26 1.01 -11.42 6.18
N ASN A 27 0.77 -10.35 5.42
CA ASN A 27 -0.52 -9.65 5.42
C ASN A 27 -0.95 -9.31 4.00
N ASP A 28 -2.26 -9.31 3.82
CA ASP A 28 -2.89 -8.88 2.58
C ASP A 28 -3.65 -7.58 2.84
N LEU A 29 -3.44 -6.60 1.98
CA LEU A 29 -4.04 -5.29 2.13
C LEU A 29 -4.65 -4.82 0.82
N ALA A 30 -5.85 -4.26 0.89
CA ALA A 30 -6.47 -3.53 -0.20
C ALA A 30 -6.77 -2.10 0.27
N VAL A 31 -6.33 -1.11 -0.49
CA VAL A 31 -6.53 0.30 -0.18
C VAL A 31 -7.20 0.94 -1.39
N ASN A 32 -8.41 1.45 -1.21
CA ASN A 32 -9.11 2.27 -2.19
C ASN A 32 -9.20 3.69 -1.65
N THR A 33 -8.63 4.67 -2.36
CA THR A 33 -8.68 6.06 -1.90
C THR A 33 -8.92 7.05 -3.05
N GLU A 34 -9.74 8.06 -2.77
CA GLU A 34 -9.98 9.21 -3.65
C GLU A 34 -9.43 10.48 -2.97
N HIS A 35 -8.54 11.22 -3.64
CA HIS A 35 -7.95 12.50 -3.17
C HIS A 35 -7.13 12.46 -1.85
N ASP A 36 -6.35 11.40 -1.67
CA ASP A 36 -5.55 11.03 -0.50
C ASP A 36 -4.04 10.93 -0.75
N THR A 37 -3.28 10.96 0.34
CA THR A 37 -1.84 10.67 0.32
C THR A 37 -1.51 9.49 1.24
N PRO A 38 -1.80 8.23 0.86
CA PRO A 38 -1.55 7.09 1.74
C PRO A 38 -0.04 6.90 1.96
N MET A 39 0.34 6.68 3.21
CA MET A 39 1.71 6.31 3.61
C MET A 39 1.71 4.91 4.22
N LEU A 40 2.38 3.97 3.56
CA LEU A 40 2.34 2.57 3.95
C LEU A 40 3.75 2.02 4.14
N THR A 41 3.96 1.36 5.28
CA THR A 41 5.23 0.69 5.60
C THR A 41 4.99 -0.79 5.88
N GLN A 42 5.64 -1.66 5.11
CA GLN A 42 5.45 -3.11 5.19
C GLN A 42 6.77 -3.82 5.50
N LYS A 43 6.69 -4.83 6.36
CA LYS A 43 7.83 -5.70 6.68
C LYS A 43 7.42 -7.17 6.76
N GLY A 44 7.85 -7.99 5.81
CA GLY A 44 7.61 -9.43 5.78
C GLY A 44 7.20 -9.94 4.41
N SER A 45 6.20 -10.82 4.34
CA SER A 45 5.65 -11.37 3.09
C SER A 45 4.25 -10.79 2.84
N ASN A 46 4.11 -9.68 2.12
CA ASN A 46 2.83 -8.97 2.05
C ASN A 46 2.34 -8.78 0.62
N ASP A 47 1.06 -9.00 0.39
CA ASP A 47 0.41 -8.70 -0.88
C ASP A 47 -0.44 -7.43 -0.71
N PHE A 48 -0.33 -6.52 -1.67
CA PHE A 48 -0.93 -5.22 -1.54
C PHE A 48 -1.57 -4.74 -2.84
N ALA A 49 -2.85 -4.38 -2.77
CA ALA A 49 -3.58 -3.79 -3.88
C ALA A 49 -3.97 -2.34 -3.53
N VAL A 50 -3.65 -1.42 -4.43
CA VAL A 50 -4.01 -0.01 -4.35
C VAL A 50 -4.87 0.34 -5.54
N ASN A 51 -6.03 0.92 -5.29
CA ASN A 51 -6.80 1.62 -6.30
C ASN A 51 -6.93 3.08 -5.88
N THR A 52 -6.43 4.01 -6.69
CA THR A 52 -6.54 5.44 -6.35
C THR A 52 -6.90 6.35 -7.51
N GLU A 53 -7.79 7.30 -7.24
CA GLU A 53 -8.06 8.45 -8.10
C GLU A 53 -7.41 9.72 -7.49
N HIS A 54 -6.59 10.43 -8.28
CA HIS A 54 -5.98 11.74 -7.95
C HIS A 54 -5.02 11.83 -6.74
N ASN A 55 -4.07 10.89 -6.60
CA ASN A 55 -3.31 10.72 -5.34
C ASN A 55 -1.79 10.75 -5.45
N THR A 56 -1.13 10.95 -4.31
CA THR A 56 0.31 10.70 -4.16
C THR A 56 0.50 9.58 -3.13
N SER A 57 1.20 8.50 -3.44
CA SER A 57 1.40 7.42 -2.45
C SER A 57 2.87 7.25 -2.09
N LEU A 58 3.13 7.06 -0.80
CA LEU A 58 4.46 6.77 -0.25
C LEU A 58 4.47 5.36 0.32
N LEU A 59 5.16 4.46 -0.35
CA LEU A 59 5.16 3.03 -0.05
C LEU A 59 6.58 2.57 0.28
N THR A 60 6.77 2.03 1.48
CA THR A 60 8.05 1.43 1.91
C THR A 60 7.86 -0.04 2.20
N GLN A 61 8.53 -0.92 1.45
CA GLN A 61 8.37 -2.36 1.53
C GLN A 61 9.70 -3.03 1.88
N LYS A 62 9.68 -3.99 2.82
CA LYS A 62 10.87 -4.78 3.19
C LYS A 62 10.53 -6.26 3.34
N GLY A 63 11.06 -7.10 2.46
CA GLY A 63 10.83 -8.55 2.44
C GLY A 63 10.38 -9.02 1.07
N SER A 64 9.52 -10.03 1.02
CA SER A 64 8.85 -10.47 -0.22
C SER A 64 7.52 -9.75 -0.34
N ASN A 65 7.32 -8.82 -1.27
CA ASN A 65 6.04 -8.13 -1.35
C ASN A 65 5.56 -8.01 -2.78
N ASP A 66 4.29 -8.29 -2.99
CA ASP A 66 3.62 -8.08 -4.26
C ASP A 66 2.73 -6.85 -4.13
N LEU A 67 2.83 -5.94 -5.10
CA LEU A 67 2.09 -4.69 -5.08
C LEU A 67 1.42 -4.44 -6.43
N ALA A 68 0.10 -4.46 -6.46
CA ALA A 68 -0.71 -4.04 -7.59
C ALA A 68 -1.21 -2.61 -7.36
N VAL A 69 -0.94 -1.72 -8.32
CA VAL A 69 -1.37 -0.32 -8.24
C VAL A 69 -2.18 0.02 -9.49
N ASN A 70 -3.42 0.44 -9.31
CA ASN A 70 -4.32 0.90 -10.36
C ASN A 70 -4.69 2.37 -10.11
N THR A 71 -4.37 3.27 -11.04
CA THR A 71 -4.54 4.71 -10.79
C THR A 71 -4.84 5.54 -12.03
N GLU A 72 -5.75 6.50 -11.94
CA GLU A 72 -6.11 7.37 -13.07
C GLU A 72 -5.29 8.69 -13.13
N HIS A 73 -4.81 9.18 -11.97
CA HIS A 73 -3.95 10.36 -11.86
C HIS A 73 -3.08 10.28 -10.60
N HIS A 74 -1.83 9.79 -10.71
CA HIS A 74 -1.04 9.46 -9.53
C HIS A 74 0.44 9.79 -9.59
N THR A 75 1.02 10.10 -8.43
CA THR A 75 2.48 10.12 -8.22
C THR A 75 2.86 9.13 -7.12
N SER A 76 3.54 8.04 -7.47
CA SER A 76 4.00 7.04 -6.48
C SER A 76 5.48 7.22 -6.14
N MET A 77 5.79 7.20 -4.84
CA MET A 77 7.15 7.05 -4.33
C MET A 77 7.25 5.70 -3.61
N LEU A 78 7.92 4.76 -4.26
CA LEU A 78 8.07 3.38 -3.78
C LEU A 78 9.53 3.11 -3.41
N THR A 79 9.77 2.72 -2.16
CA THR A 79 11.06 2.25 -1.67
C THR A 79 10.96 0.78 -1.29
N GLN A 80 11.66 -0.10 -2.01
CA GLN A 80 11.59 -1.54 -1.78
C GLN A 80 12.94 -2.12 -1.38
N LYS A 81 12.92 -3.08 -0.45
CA LYS A 81 14.10 -3.86 -0.05
C LYS A 81 13.76 -5.35 0.09
N GLY A 82 14.10 -6.15 -0.91
CA GLY A 82 13.88 -7.60 -0.96
C GLY A 82 13.42 -8.05 -2.34
N SER A 83 12.78 -9.22 -2.44
CA SER A 83 12.15 -9.69 -3.68
C SER A 83 10.78 -9.04 -3.80
N ASN A 84 10.49 -8.29 -4.86
CA ASN A 84 9.17 -7.65 -4.98
C ASN A 84 8.74 -7.67 -6.44
N ASP A 85 7.44 -7.88 -6.66
CA ASP A 85 6.81 -7.76 -7.97
C ASP A 85 5.83 -6.59 -7.98
N LEU A 86 5.87 -5.78 -9.04
CA LEU A 86 5.13 -4.52 -9.13
C LEU A 86 4.46 -4.32 -10.49
N PRO A 87 3.27 -4.89 -10.70
CA PRO A 87 2.38 -4.44 -11.77
C PRO A 87 1.77 -3.07 -11.43
N VAL A 88 2.21 -2.03 -12.15
CA VAL A 88 1.56 -0.71 -12.14
C VAL A 88 0.72 -0.58 -13.40
N ASN A 89 -0.59 -0.41 -13.24
CA ASN A 89 -1.51 -0.03 -14.30
C ASN A 89 -1.90 1.44 -14.09
N THR A 90 -1.65 2.25 -15.11
CA THR A 90 -1.98 3.69 -15.18
C THR A 90 -3.02 3.94 -16.25
#